data_AF-A0A851H6V4-F1
#
_entry.id   AF-A0A851H6V4-F1
#
_cell.length_a   1.000
_cell.length_b   1.000
_cell.length_c   1.000
_cell.angle_alpha   90.00
_cell.angle_beta   90.00
_cell.angle_gamma   90.00
#
_symmetry.space_group_name_H-M   'P 1'
#
loop_
_entity.id
_entity.type
_entity.pdbx_description
1 polymer ?
#
loop_
_entity_poly.entity_id
_entity_poly.type
_entity_poly.pdbx_seq_one_letter_code
_entity_poly.pdbx_strand_id
1 'polypeptide(L)'
;MSDTSVKQDYRSLRRQTGLNQQQFWSQVFVTQSGGSRYENERRVPAPVAELVRLRHELDIDTSKITPANADLVRSLLSGEINADALLAAAQRCKLLMAALGSAAADLGNLSCQVDQILCGAASSGDAVVT
;
A
#
# COMPACT_ATOMS: atom_id res chain seq x y z
N MET A 1 15.03 -27.29 13.66
CA MET A 1 14.01 -27.33 12.60
C MET A 1 12.73 -27.82 13.22
N SER A 2 11.87 -26.91 13.66
CA SER A 2 10.66 -27.25 14.40
C SER A 2 9.61 -27.77 13.40
N ASP A 3 9.39 -29.08 13.38
CA ASP A 3 8.24 -29.69 12.69
C ASP A 3 6.99 -29.39 13.53
N THR A 4 6.54 -28.14 13.46
CA THR A 4 5.23 -27.74 13.97
C THR A 4 4.19 -28.23 12.98
N SER A 5 3.91 -29.53 13.02
CA SER A 5 2.80 -30.16 12.29
C SER A 5 1.46 -29.77 12.95
N VAL A 6 1.19 -28.47 13.05
CA VAL A 6 -0.19 -28.01 13.21
C VAL A 6 -0.85 -28.28 11.86
N LYS A 7 -1.77 -29.24 11.84
CA LYS A 7 -2.59 -29.53 10.67
C LYS A 7 -3.50 -28.32 10.44
N GLN A 8 -3.02 -27.35 9.69
CA GLN A 8 -3.76 -26.15 9.39
C GLN A 8 -5.00 -26.51 8.58
N ASP A 9 -6.17 -26.08 9.04
CA ASP A 9 -7.43 -26.33 8.35
C ASP A 9 -7.61 -25.32 7.22
N TYR A 10 -7.04 -25.65 6.06
CA TYR A 10 -7.12 -24.84 4.85
C TYR A 10 -8.56 -24.64 4.35
N ARG A 11 -9.46 -25.58 4.64
CA ARG A 11 -10.87 -25.46 4.25
C ARG A 11 -11.57 -24.37 5.07
N SER A 12 -11.29 -24.31 6.37
CA SER A 12 -11.79 -23.25 7.24
C SER A 12 -11.16 -21.90 6.90
N LEU A 13 -9.84 -21.85 6.67
CA LEU A 13 -9.15 -20.63 6.21
C LEU A 13 -9.76 -20.08 4.92
N ARG A 14 -9.99 -20.94 3.93
CA ARG A 14 -10.64 -20.55 2.67
C ARG A 14 -12.07 -20.04 2.87
N ARG A 15 -12.83 -20.66 3.78
CA ARG A 15 -14.19 -20.19 4.10
C ARG A 15 -14.17 -18.79 4.71
N GLN A 16 -13.17 -18.48 5.53
CA GLN A 16 -13.00 -17.15 6.12
C GLN A 16 -12.67 -16.09 5.06
N THR A 17 -11.88 -16.43 4.04
CA THR A 17 -11.58 -15.51 2.93
C THR A 17 -12.72 -15.36 1.92
N GLY A 18 -13.78 -16.17 2.02
CA GLY A 18 -14.93 -16.12 1.11
C GLY A 18 -14.63 -16.62 -0.31
N LEU A 19 -13.46 -17.22 -0.55
CA LEU A 19 -13.04 -17.70 -1.85
C LEU A 19 -13.55 -19.11 -2.14
N ASN A 20 -13.83 -19.39 -3.41
CA ASN A 20 -14.03 -20.76 -3.84
C ASN A 20 -12.68 -21.53 -3.88
N GLN A 21 -12.74 -22.86 -3.98
CA GLN A 21 -11.54 -23.71 -3.94
C GLN A 21 -10.54 -23.34 -5.04
N GLN A 22 -11.01 -23.16 -6.28
CA GLN A 22 -10.12 -22.85 -7.40
C GLN A 22 -9.41 -21.51 -7.20
N GLN A 23 -10.13 -20.47 -6.79
CA GLN A 23 -9.59 -19.12 -6.56
C GLN A 23 -8.58 -19.10 -5.42
N PHE A 24 -8.86 -19.83 -4.33
CA PHE A 24 -7.97 -19.89 -3.18
C PHE A 24 -6.62 -20.54 -3.54
N TRP A 25 -6.67 -21.69 -4.20
CA TRP A 25 -5.47 -22.47 -4.52
C TRP A 25 -4.71 -21.94 -5.73
N SER A 26 -5.38 -21.33 -6.71
CA SER A 26 -4.71 -20.76 -7.88
C SER A 26 -3.78 -19.60 -7.51
N GLN A 27 -4.10 -18.83 -6.47
CA GLN A 27 -3.28 -17.72 -5.96
C GLN A 27 -1.93 -18.18 -5.38
N VAL A 28 -1.81 -19.46 -5.02
CA VAL A 28 -0.57 -20.09 -4.54
C VAL A 28 -0.04 -21.13 -5.53
N PHE A 29 -0.40 -20.99 -6.81
CA PHE A 29 0.05 -21.84 -7.92
C PHE A 29 -0.31 -23.33 -7.78
N VAL A 30 -1.40 -23.64 -7.06
CA VAL A 30 -1.91 -24.99 -6.89
C VAL A 30 -3.15 -25.18 -7.77
N THR A 31 -3.22 -26.30 -8.48
CA THR A 31 -4.40 -26.65 -9.29
C THR A 31 -5.60 -26.98 -8.40
N GLN A 32 -6.82 -26.86 -8.95
CA GLN A 32 -8.04 -27.18 -8.19
C GLN A 32 -8.04 -28.62 -7.65
N SER A 33 -7.59 -29.60 -8.45
CA SER A 33 -7.50 -31.00 -8.01
C SER A 33 -6.42 -31.21 -6.92
N GLY A 34 -5.33 -30.45 -6.96
CA GLY A 34 -4.33 -30.42 -5.89
C GLY A 34 -4.89 -29.85 -4.59
N GLY A 35 -5.57 -28.70 -4.69
CA GLY A 35 -6.24 -28.05 -3.57
C GLY A 35 -7.30 -28.91 -2.89
N SER A 36 -8.09 -29.65 -3.68
CA SER A 36 -9.05 -30.62 -3.14
C SER A 36 -8.39 -31.69 -2.26
N ARG A 37 -7.24 -32.23 -2.69
CA ARG A 37 -6.47 -33.21 -1.91
C ARG A 37 -5.94 -32.59 -0.63
N TYR A 38 -5.45 -31.35 -0.69
CA TYR A 38 -4.93 -30.63 0.47
C TYR A 38 -6.02 -30.29 1.51
N GLU A 39 -7.25 -30.05 1.06
CA GLU A 39 -8.37 -29.80 1.98
C GLU A 39 -8.93 -31.07 2.64
N ASN A 40 -8.77 -32.27 2.05
CA ASN A 40 -9.49 -33.47 2.50
C ASN A 40 -8.61 -34.69 2.81
N GLU A 41 -7.49 -34.90 2.10
CA GLU A 41 -6.85 -36.22 2.00
C GLU A 41 -5.35 -36.24 2.29
N ARG A 42 -4.64 -35.11 2.10
CA ARG A 42 -3.17 -35.06 2.14
C ARG A 42 -2.63 -33.91 2.97
N ARG A 43 -1.47 -34.13 3.59
CA ARG A 43 -0.67 -33.05 4.19
C ARG A 43 -0.15 -32.14 3.09
N VAL A 44 -0.24 -30.84 3.31
CA VAL A 44 0.31 -29.83 2.39
C VAL A 44 1.84 -29.80 2.52
N PRO A 45 2.58 -29.81 1.40
CA PRO A 45 4.02 -29.61 1.45
C PRO A 45 4.39 -28.27 2.10
N ALA A 46 5.47 -28.24 2.89
CA ALA A 46 5.90 -27.03 3.59
C ALA A 46 6.03 -25.78 2.68
N PRO A 47 6.55 -25.87 1.44
CA PRO A 47 6.62 -24.70 0.56
C PRO A 47 5.23 -24.13 0.20
N VAL A 48 4.26 -25.01 -0.04
CA VAL A 48 2.88 -24.60 -0.37
C VAL A 48 2.19 -24.02 0.86
N ALA A 49 2.44 -24.59 2.04
CA ALA A 49 1.90 -24.06 3.30
C ALA A 49 2.39 -22.63 3.57
N GLU A 50 3.68 -22.36 3.31
CA GLU A 50 4.23 -21.01 3.49
C GLU A 50 3.65 -20.03 2.47
N LEU A 51 3.46 -20.43 1.22
CA LEU A 51 2.78 -19.57 0.23
C LEU A 51 1.34 -19.26 0.62
N VAL A 52 0.62 -20.24 1.19
CA VAL A 52 -0.73 -20.01 1.72
C VAL A 52 -0.71 -19.01 2.87
N ARG A 53 0.22 -19.16 3.81
CA ARG A 53 0.41 -18.21 4.92
C ARG A 53 0.72 -16.81 4.42
N LEU A 54 1.71 -16.66 3.53
CA LEU A 54 2.09 -15.37 2.95
C LEU A 54 0.89 -14.70 2.26
N ARG A 55 0.18 -15.44 1.41
CA ARG A 55 -0.89 -14.88 0.58
C ARG A 55 -2.18 -14.61 1.36
N HIS A 56 -2.63 -15.56 2.19
CA HIS A 56 -3.99 -15.55 2.75
C HIS A 56 -4.04 -15.15 4.22
N GLU A 57 -2.94 -15.26 4.97
CA GLU A 57 -2.89 -14.79 6.37
C GLU A 57 -2.20 -13.44 6.51
N LEU A 58 -1.12 -13.23 5.76
CA LEU A 58 -0.33 -11.99 5.82
C LEU A 58 -0.66 -10.99 4.70
N ASP A 59 -1.51 -11.39 3.75
CA ASP A 59 -1.89 -10.58 2.57
C ASP A 59 -0.69 -10.08 1.74
N ILE A 60 0.39 -10.88 1.71
CA ILE A 60 1.61 -10.60 0.95
C ILE A 60 1.50 -11.25 -0.43
N ASP A 61 1.41 -10.41 -1.45
CA ASP A 61 1.44 -10.85 -2.85
C ASP A 61 2.88 -10.96 -3.36
N THR A 62 3.37 -12.20 -3.46
CA THR A 62 4.73 -12.50 -3.91
C THR A 62 5.01 -12.03 -5.35
N SER A 63 3.98 -11.84 -6.18
CA SER A 63 4.14 -11.33 -7.54
C SER A 63 4.58 -9.87 -7.61
N LYS A 64 4.36 -9.10 -6.53
CA LYS A 64 4.77 -7.69 -6.43
C LYS A 64 6.22 -7.52 -5.98
N ILE A 65 6.88 -8.61 -5.60
CA ILE A 65 8.30 -8.60 -5.25
C ILE A 65 9.10 -8.58 -6.54
N THR A 66 9.84 -7.50 -6.74
CA THR A 66 10.67 -7.25 -7.91
C THR A 66 12.14 -7.15 -7.48
N PRO A 67 13.12 -7.34 -8.39
CA PRO A 67 14.53 -7.13 -8.05
C PRO A 67 14.80 -5.74 -7.46
N ALA A 68 14.08 -4.72 -7.93
CA ALA A 68 14.24 -3.33 -7.48
C ALA A 68 13.77 -3.09 -6.04
N ASN A 69 12.73 -3.78 -5.57
CA ASN A 69 12.25 -3.62 -4.19
C ASN A 69 12.75 -4.73 -3.24
N ALA A 70 13.40 -5.77 -3.77
CA ALA A 70 13.88 -6.90 -2.99
C ALA A 70 14.92 -6.50 -1.94
N ASP A 71 15.81 -5.55 -2.25
CA ASP A 71 16.80 -5.03 -1.29
C ASP A 71 16.11 -4.35 -0.11
N LEU A 72 15.14 -3.48 -0.38
CA LEU A 72 14.39 -2.78 0.65
C LEU A 72 13.59 -3.75 1.53
N VAL A 73 12.96 -4.77 0.93
CA VAL A 73 12.27 -5.83 1.68
C VAL A 73 13.25 -6.56 2.60
N ARG A 74 14.46 -6.90 2.11
CA ARG A 74 15.49 -7.55 2.94
C ARG A 74 15.92 -6.68 4.11
N SER A 75 16.22 -5.41 3.88
CA SER A 75 16.67 -4.49 4.95
C SER A 75 15.57 -4.20 5.98
N LEU A 76 14.30 -4.18 5.57
CA LEU A 76 13.18 -4.11 6.52
C LEU A 76 13.08 -5.37 7.39
N LEU A 77 13.21 -6.55 6.77
CA LEU A 77 13.12 -7.83 7.48
C LEU A 77 14.35 -8.10 8.37
N SER A 78 15.53 -7.61 8.01
CA SER A 78 16.75 -7.70 8.84
C SER A 78 16.77 -6.71 10.00
N GLY A 79 15.85 -5.74 10.01
CA GLY A 79 15.78 -4.68 11.02
C GLY A 79 16.79 -3.55 10.82
N GLU A 80 17.54 -3.55 9.72
CA GLU A 80 18.42 -2.43 9.33
C GLU A 80 17.61 -1.14 9.14
N ILE A 81 16.41 -1.27 8.56
CA ILE A 81 15.47 -0.17 8.41
C ILE A 81 14.37 -0.35 9.45
N ASN A 82 14.25 0.60 10.38
CA ASN A 82 13.14 0.64 11.30
C ASN A 82 11.86 1.11 10.58
N ALA A 83 10.92 0.19 10.39
CA ALA A 83 9.66 0.44 9.69
C ALA A 83 8.84 1.56 10.32
N ASP A 84 8.78 1.64 11.66
CA ASP A 84 8.00 2.65 12.37
C ASP A 84 8.59 4.05 12.17
N ALA A 85 9.93 4.15 12.23
CA ALA A 85 10.64 5.40 11.99
C ALA A 85 10.45 5.86 10.54
N LEU A 86 10.51 4.95 9.58
CA LEU A 86 10.29 5.23 8.16
C LEU A 86 8.86 5.71 7.90
N LEU A 87 7.87 5.04 8.48
CA LEU A 87 6.46 5.43 8.36
C LEU A 87 6.22 6.81 8.97
N ALA A 88 6.76 7.08 10.15
CA ALA A 88 6.63 8.37 10.81
C ALA A 88 7.27 9.50 9.98
N ALA A 89 8.44 9.26 9.39
CA ALA A 89 9.09 10.20 8.50
C ALA A 89 8.24 10.45 7.23
N ALA A 90 7.73 9.41 6.60
CA ALA A 90 6.88 9.51 5.42
C ALA A 90 5.58 10.29 5.69
N GLN A 91 4.94 10.05 6.84
CA GLN A 91 3.74 10.78 7.27
C GLN A 91 4.03 12.26 7.49
N ARG A 92 5.15 12.59 8.16
CA ARG A 92 5.58 13.99 8.35
C ARG A 92 5.80 14.70 7.01
N CYS A 93 6.52 14.06 6.08
CA CYS A 93 6.72 14.60 4.74
C CYS A 93 5.39 14.84 4.03
N LYS A 94 4.44 13.89 4.10
CA LYS A 94 3.11 14.05 3.49
C LYS A 94 2.36 15.26 4.05
N LEU A 95 2.37 15.47 5.37
CA LEU A 95 1.72 16.61 6.01
C LEU A 95 2.37 17.94 5.61
N LEU A 96 3.70 17.99 5.59
CA LEU A 96 4.44 19.18 5.15
C LEU A 96 4.14 19.52 3.69
N MET A 97 4.10 18.52 2.81
CA MET A 97 3.76 18.72 1.40
C MET A 97 2.34 19.25 1.23
N ALA A 98 1.37 18.76 2.02
CA ALA A 98 0.01 19.27 2.00
C ALA A 98 -0.08 20.73 2.48
N ALA A 99 0.60 21.07 3.58
CA ALA A 99 0.62 22.42 4.12
C ALA A 99 1.31 23.42 3.17
N LEU A 100 2.38 22.99 2.49
CA LEU A 100 3.04 23.81 1.47
C LEU A 100 2.12 24.06 0.28
N GLY A 101 1.37 23.04 -0.15
CA GLY A 101 0.38 23.17 -1.22
C GLY A 101 -0.73 24.18 -0.89
N SER A 102 -1.28 24.15 0.33
CA SER A 102 -2.27 25.14 0.75
C SER A 102 -1.68 26.55 0.81
N ALA A 103 -0.49 26.70 1.39
CA ALA A 103 0.19 27.99 1.47
C ALA A 103 0.49 28.57 0.07
N ALA A 104 0.88 27.74 -0.89
CA ALA A 104 1.10 28.17 -2.27
C ALA A 104 -0.20 28.68 -2.93
N ALA A 105 -1.34 28.03 -2.67
CA ALA A 105 -2.64 28.48 -3.15
C ALA A 105 -3.05 29.83 -2.53
N ASP A 106 -2.84 29.99 -1.23
CA ASP A 106 -3.14 31.23 -0.51
C ASP A 106 -2.30 32.42 -1.04
N LEU A 107 -1.01 32.19 -1.27
CA LEU A 107 -0.11 33.19 -1.86
C LEU A 107 -0.54 33.57 -3.29
N GLY A 108 -0.99 32.60 -4.10
CA GLY A 108 -1.53 32.87 -5.43
C GLY A 108 -2.79 33.73 -5.40
N ASN A 109 -3.70 33.45 -4.46
CA ASN A 109 -4.91 34.26 -4.24
C ASN A 109 -4.55 35.69 -3.81
N LEU A 110 -3.59 35.84 -2.89
CA LEU A 110 -3.12 37.14 -2.46
C LEU A 110 -2.48 37.94 -3.62
N SER A 111 -1.67 37.29 -4.46
CA SER A 111 -1.09 37.92 -5.65
C SER A 111 -2.18 38.46 -6.57
N CYS A 112 -3.21 37.66 -6.85
CA CYS A 112 -4.33 38.07 -7.70
C CYS A 112 -5.11 39.26 -7.11
N GLN A 113 -5.33 39.27 -5.79
CA GLN A 113 -5.96 40.40 -5.10
C GLN A 113 -5.11 41.68 -5.21
N VAL A 114 -3.79 41.56 -5.03
CA VAL A 114 -2.86 42.69 -5.18
C VAL A 114 -2.90 43.23 -6.61
N ASP A 115 -2.87 42.35 -7.62
CA ASP A 115 -2.96 42.75 -9.02
C ASP A 115 -4.29 43.46 -9.35
N GLN A 116 -5.41 42.99 -8.78
CA GLN A 116 -6.72 43.64 -8.93
C GLN A 116 -6.73 45.05 -8.33
N ILE A 117 -6.13 45.25 -7.16
CA ILE A 117 -6.01 46.57 -6.52
C ILE A 117 -5.14 47.50 -7.37
N LEU A 118 -4.00 47.02 -7.84
CA LEU A 118 -3.08 47.81 -8.66
C LEU A 118 -3.71 48.19 -10.02
N CYS A 119 -4.43 47.27 -10.67
CA CYS A 119 -5.13 47.54 -11.93
C CYS A 119 -6.37 48.45 -11.73
N GLY A 120 -7.12 48.28 -10.64
CA GLY A 120 -8.30 49.10 -10.33
C GLY A 120 -7.95 50.54 -9.91
N ALA A 121 -6.77 50.75 -9.32
CA ALA A 121 -6.25 52.09 -9.04
C ALA A 121 -5.83 52.84 -10.32
N ALA A 122 -5.48 52.14 -11.40
CA ALA A 122 -5.09 52.76 -12.68
C ALA A 122 -6.27 53.33 -13.47
N SER A 123 -7.51 52.90 -13.23
CA SER A 123 -8.71 53.34 -13.96
C SER A 123 -9.50 54.47 -13.28
N SER A 124 -9.09 54.91 -12.08
CA SER A 124 -9.77 55.95 -11.30
C SER A 124 -9.08 57.32 -11.34
N GLY A 125 -7.98 57.46 -12.11
CA GLY A 125 -7.17 58.68 -12.18
C GLY A 125 -7.48 59.67 -13.30
N ASP A 126 -8.37 59.35 -14.26
CA ASP A 126 -8.52 60.15 -15.50
C ASP A 126 -9.91 60.81 -15.68
N ALA A 127 -10.68 60.95 -14.60
CA ALA A 127 -12.03 61.51 -14.64
C ALA A 127 -12.20 62.79 -13.80
N VAL A 128 -11.20 63.68 -13.75
CA VAL A 128 -11.39 65.09 -13.37
C VAL A 128 -10.40 65.95 -14.14
N VAL A 129 -10.87 66.70 -15.13
CA VAL A 129 -10.55 68.12 -15.43
C VAL A 129 -11.19 68.47 -16.78
N THR A 130 -12.27 69.27 -16.67
CA THR A 130 -12.91 70.23 -17.62
C THR A 130 -12.99 69.92 -19.11
#